data_AF-A0A4Y3NEL5-F1
#
_entry.id   AF-A0A4Y3NEL5-F1
#
_cell.length_a   1.000
_cell.length_b   1.000
_cell.length_c   1.000
_cell.angle_alpha   90.00
_cell.angle_beta   90.00
_cell.angle_gamma   90.00
#
_symmetry.space_group_name_H-M   'P 1'
#
loop_
_entity.id
_entity.type
_entity.pdbx_description
1 polymer ?
#
loop_
_entity_poly.entity_id
_entity_poly.type
_entity_poly.pdbx_seq_one_letter_code
_entity_poly.pdbx_strand_id
1 'polypeptide(L)'
;MRRNRETSMDDESSGFRIELPELRKYKTLDIAWRLLFILFWISSGILLIGDIEVSRETSLVITGTGVVLAGGFAFYASRKQKTLRPLINRRFAAEFSTQTGYEYPGDIDILEVKRTIAVRRDDGSVLLWGVNRSTGSVTVTPVVQARP
;
A
#
# COMPACT_ATOMS: atom_id res chain seq x y z
N MET A 1 17.18 -44.23 25.55
CA MET A 1 17.01 -42.77 25.41
C MET A 1 15.94 -42.49 24.37
N ARG A 2 14.70 -42.26 24.81
CA ARG A 2 13.57 -41.81 23.97
C ARG A 2 13.80 -40.33 23.67
N ARG A 3 14.09 -39.98 22.41
CA ARG A 3 14.08 -38.60 21.94
C ARG A 3 12.64 -38.28 21.54
N ASN A 4 11.95 -37.57 22.41
CA ASN A 4 10.57 -37.10 22.21
C ASN A 4 10.48 -36.35 20.88
N ARG A 5 9.63 -36.87 20.00
CA ARG A 5 9.25 -36.27 18.72
C ARG A 5 8.03 -35.39 18.99
N GLU A 6 8.26 -34.30 19.72
CA GLU A 6 7.30 -33.20 19.88
C GLU A 6 7.70 -32.11 18.88
N THR A 7 7.44 -32.36 17.60
CA THR A 7 7.55 -31.38 16.53
C THR A 7 6.40 -31.63 15.56
N SER A 8 5.18 -31.31 15.98
CA SER A 8 4.01 -31.27 15.09
C SER A 8 2.82 -30.65 15.84
N MET A 9 2.88 -29.36 16.16
CA MET A 9 1.65 -28.60 16.45
C MET A 9 1.77 -27.06 16.48
N ASP A 10 2.88 -26.45 16.05
CA ASP A 10 3.03 -24.98 16.06
C ASP A 10 3.20 -24.34 14.66
N ASP A 11 3.22 -25.13 13.57
CA ASP A 11 3.60 -24.62 12.24
C ASP A 11 2.43 -24.50 11.24
N GLU A 12 1.20 -24.82 11.66
CA GLU A 12 0.00 -24.67 10.79
C GLU A 12 -0.59 -23.25 10.79
N SER A 13 0.00 -22.34 11.56
CA SER A 13 -0.41 -20.93 11.67
C SER A 13 0.72 -19.94 11.34
N SER A 14 1.81 -20.40 10.72
CA SER A 14 2.92 -19.52 10.33
C SER A 14 2.54 -18.74 9.06
N GLY A 15 1.93 -17.58 9.25
CA GLY A 15 1.74 -16.65 8.14
C GLY A 15 3.07 -16.32 7.47
N PHE A 16 3.04 -16.15 6.15
CA PHE A 16 4.23 -15.85 5.37
C PHE A 16 4.28 -14.37 4.98
N ARG A 17 5.48 -13.91 4.63
CA ARG A 17 5.74 -12.51 4.30
C ARG A 17 6.21 -12.40 2.86
N ILE A 18 5.49 -11.62 2.06
CA ILE A 18 5.86 -11.27 0.69
C ILE A 18 6.54 -9.89 0.72
N GLU A 19 7.80 -9.84 0.29
CA GLU A 19 8.54 -8.58 0.12
C GLU A 19 8.12 -7.89 -1.19
N LEU A 20 7.66 -6.66 -1.09
CA LEU A 20 7.18 -5.84 -2.19
C LEU A 20 7.84 -4.45 -2.12
N PRO A 21 9.08 -4.30 -2.59
CA PRO A 21 9.78 -3.01 -2.56
C PRO A 21 9.04 -1.91 -3.35
N GLU A 22 8.17 -2.28 -4.29
CA GLU A 22 7.32 -1.37 -5.04
C GLU A 22 6.20 -0.77 -4.19
N LEU A 23 5.74 -1.49 -3.16
CA LEU A 23 4.77 -0.99 -2.19
C LEU A 23 5.35 0.20 -1.40
N ARG A 24 6.66 0.19 -1.13
CA ARG A 24 7.36 1.30 -0.49
C ARG A 24 7.33 2.54 -1.36
N LYS A 25 7.66 2.39 -2.65
CA LYS A 25 7.61 3.50 -3.62
C LYS A 25 6.19 4.06 -3.75
N TYR A 26 5.19 3.18 -3.77
CA TYR A 26 3.78 3.57 -3.84
C TYR A 26 3.35 4.42 -2.62
N LYS A 27 3.65 3.96 -1.39
CA LYS A 27 3.32 4.70 -0.16
C LYS A 27 4.10 6.00 -0.02
N THR A 28 5.39 6.02 -0.35
CA THR A 28 6.20 7.25 -0.32
C THR A 28 5.63 8.31 -1.27
N LEU A 29 5.22 7.92 -2.48
CA LEU A 29 4.60 8.84 -3.44
C LEU A 29 3.27 9.42 -2.92
N ASP A 30 2.43 8.58 -2.30
CA ASP A 30 1.16 9.04 -1.72
C ASP A 30 1.38 10.04 -0.56
N ILE A 31 2.30 9.72 0.36
CA ILE A 31 2.64 10.57 1.49
C ILE A 31 3.27 11.88 1.03
N ALA A 32 4.22 11.83 0.08
CA ALA A 32 4.89 13.02 -0.44
C ALA A 32 3.89 14.01 -1.06
N TRP A 33 2.91 13.51 -1.83
CA TRP A 33 1.85 14.35 -2.39
C TRP A 33 1.01 15.02 -1.30
N ARG A 34 0.57 14.27 -0.29
CA ARG A 34 -0.23 14.84 0.82
C ARG A 34 0.56 15.88 1.60
N LEU A 35 1.85 15.65 1.85
CA LEU A 35 2.72 16.61 2.53
C LEU A 35 2.91 17.88 1.69
N LEU A 36 3.15 17.76 0.39
CA LEU A 36 3.26 18.92 -0.50
C LEU A 36 1.95 19.71 -0.55
N PHE A 37 0.81 19.03 -0.57
CA PHE A 37 -0.49 19.68 -0.53
C PHE A 37 -0.71 20.45 0.78
N ILE A 38 -0.40 19.84 1.93
CA ILE A 38 -0.49 20.50 3.24
C ILE A 38 0.46 21.69 3.32
N LEU A 39 1.71 21.52 2.88
CA LEU A 39 2.71 22.57 2.88
C LEU A 39 2.29 23.74 2.00
N PHE A 40 1.72 23.46 0.83
CA PHE A 40 1.13 24.47 -0.04
C PHE A 40 0.03 25.26 0.68
N TRP A 41 -0.90 24.60 1.37
CA TRP A 41 -1.97 25.28 2.12
C TRP A 41 -1.46 26.09 3.30
N ILE A 42 -0.47 25.59 4.05
CA ILE A 42 0.16 26.32 5.15
C ILE A 42 0.84 27.57 4.62
N SER A 43 1.67 27.43 3.57
CA SER A 43 2.33 28.57 2.93
C SER A 43 1.33 29.58 2.36
N SER A 44 0.26 29.10 1.73
CA SER A 44 -0.81 29.96 1.22
C SER A 44 -1.55 30.70 2.33
N GLY A 45 -1.82 30.05 3.47
CA GLY A 45 -2.46 30.68 4.63
C GLY A 45 -1.59 31.75 5.27
N ILE A 46 -0.28 31.49 5.41
CA ILE A 46 0.68 32.47 5.95
C ILE A 46 0.75 33.72 5.06
N LEU A 47 0.78 33.54 3.73
CA LEU A 47 0.80 34.65 2.77
C LEU A 47 -0.50 35.47 2.76
N LEU A 48 -1.63 34.87 3.17
CA LEU A 48 -2.94 35.55 3.24
C LEU A 48 -3.15 36.34 4.55
N ILE A 49 -2.52 35.91 5.65
CA ILE A 49 -2.72 36.49 7.00
C ILE A 49 -1.55 37.40 7.40
N GLY A 50 -0.35 37.18 6.85
CA GLY A 50 0.84 37.93 7.22
C GLY A 50 0.88 39.33 6.61
N ASP A 51 1.13 40.33 7.45
CA ASP A 51 1.56 41.70 7.08
C ASP A 51 3.00 41.70 6.52
N ILE A 52 3.26 40.79 5.57
CA ILE A 52 4.52 40.74 4.86
C ILE A 52 4.39 41.73 3.72
N GLU A 53 5.17 42.81 3.72
CA GLU A 53 5.26 43.81 2.64
C GLU A 53 5.85 43.19 1.35
N VAL A 54 5.15 42.21 0.81
CA VAL A 54 5.45 41.61 -0.49
C VAL A 54 4.55 42.31 -1.48
N SER A 55 5.14 42.90 -2.53
CA SER A 55 4.37 43.44 -3.64
C SER A 55 3.37 42.39 -4.15
N ARG A 56 2.15 42.82 -4.45
CA ARG A 56 1.07 41.95 -4.94
C ARG A 56 1.52 41.10 -6.14
N GLU A 57 2.37 41.66 -7.00
CA GLU A 57 2.94 40.97 -8.16
C GLU A 57 3.86 39.81 -7.74
N THR A 58 4.73 40.05 -6.75
CA THR A 58 5.63 39.03 -6.22
C THR A 58 4.86 37.91 -5.51
N SER A 59 3.80 38.24 -4.77
CA SER A 59 2.91 37.26 -4.16
C SER A 59 2.25 36.35 -5.22
N LEU A 60 1.72 36.94 -6.30
CA LEU A 60 1.11 36.18 -7.39
C LEU A 60 2.10 35.24 -8.10
N VAL A 61 3.35 35.68 -8.31
CA VAL A 61 4.39 34.84 -8.92
C VAL A 61 4.76 33.66 -8.01
N ILE A 62 4.92 33.90 -6.71
CA ILE A 62 5.25 32.85 -5.73
C ILE A 62 4.11 31.82 -5.66
N THR A 63 2.87 32.28 -5.48
CA THR A 63 1.70 31.39 -5.41
C THR A 63 1.50 30.65 -6.73
N GLY A 64 1.58 31.34 -7.87
CA GLY A 64 1.44 30.73 -9.19
C GLY A 64 2.49 29.64 -9.44
N THR A 65 3.74 29.90 -9.11
CA THR A 65 4.84 28.91 -9.22
C THR A 65 4.57 27.71 -8.31
N GLY A 66 4.14 27.95 -7.07
CA GLY A 66 3.77 26.89 -6.13
C GLY A 66 2.65 26.00 -6.67
N VAL A 67 1.60 26.59 -7.26
CA VAL A 67 0.48 25.85 -7.87
C VAL A 67 0.95 24.98 -9.04
N VAL A 68 1.78 25.53 -9.93
CA VAL A 68 2.28 24.79 -11.10
C VAL A 68 3.16 23.60 -10.67
N LEU A 69 4.08 23.82 -9.71
CA LEU A 69 4.92 22.76 -9.19
C LEU A 69 4.11 21.68 -8.47
N ALA A 70 3.14 22.07 -7.65
CA ALA A 70 2.24 21.15 -6.98
C ALA A 70 1.43 20.33 -8.00
N GLY A 71 0.80 20.99 -8.98
CA GLY A 71 0.03 20.31 -10.03
C GLY A 71 0.88 19.35 -10.87
N GLY A 72 2.09 19.75 -11.26
CA GLY A 72 3.04 18.91 -11.98
C GLY A 72 3.46 17.68 -11.18
N PHE A 73 3.75 17.85 -9.89
CA PHE A 73 4.08 16.73 -9.01
C PHE A 73 2.88 15.80 -8.79
N ALA A 74 1.67 16.34 -8.62
CA ALA A 74 0.43 15.56 -8.50
C ALA A 74 0.25 14.64 -9.71
N PHE A 75 0.40 15.22 -10.90
CA PHE A 75 0.26 14.50 -12.17
C PHE A 75 1.33 13.41 -12.30
N TYR A 76 2.58 13.73 -11.98
CA TYR A 76 3.68 12.78 -11.97
C TYR A 76 3.44 11.62 -11.00
N ALA A 77 3.09 11.92 -9.74
CA ALA A 77 2.82 10.93 -8.70
C ALA A 77 1.65 10.03 -9.08
N SER A 78 0.55 10.60 -9.59
CA SER A 78 -0.61 9.86 -10.08
C SER A 78 -0.24 8.90 -11.22
N ARG A 79 0.54 9.37 -12.21
CA ARG A 79 1.01 8.53 -13.31
C ARG A 79 1.87 7.38 -12.82
N LYS A 80 2.80 7.64 -11.90
CA LYS A 80 3.66 6.60 -11.32
C LYS A 80 2.86 5.58 -10.48
N GLN A 81 1.90 6.03 -9.69
CA GLN A 81 1.03 5.14 -8.92
C GLN A 81 0.20 4.21 -9.82
N LYS A 82 -0.35 4.72 -10.94
CA LYS A 82 -1.07 3.91 -11.93
C LYS A 82 -0.20 2.80 -12.52
N THR A 83 1.10 3.03 -12.67
CA THR A 83 2.03 2.00 -13.16
C THR A 83 2.42 0.99 -12.07
N LEU A 84 2.58 1.43 -10.81
CA LEU A 84 3.00 0.55 -9.72
C LEU A 84 1.89 -0.41 -9.27
N ARG A 85 0.64 0.05 -9.29
CA ARG A 85 -0.53 -0.72 -8.85
C ARG A 85 -0.67 -2.11 -9.52
N PRO A 86 -0.72 -2.23 -10.85
CA PRO A 86 -0.81 -3.54 -11.51
C PRO A 86 0.45 -4.40 -11.29
N LEU A 87 1.63 -3.77 -11.15
CA LEU A 87 2.87 -4.48 -10.91
C LEU A 87 2.92 -5.10 -9.50
N ILE A 88 2.42 -4.38 -8.49
CA ILE A 88 2.27 -4.89 -7.12
C ILE A 88 1.29 -6.06 -7.10
N ASN A 89 0.11 -5.91 -7.73
CA ASN A 89 -0.89 -6.97 -7.77
C ASN A 89 -0.34 -8.23 -8.45
N ARG A 90 0.32 -8.07 -9.61
CA ARG A 90 0.92 -9.20 -10.34
C ARG A 90 2.00 -9.92 -9.53
N ARG A 91 2.90 -9.18 -8.88
CA ARG A 91 3.95 -9.79 -8.04
C ARG A 91 3.36 -10.47 -6.82
N PHE A 92 2.42 -9.82 -6.14
CA PHE A 92 1.73 -10.41 -5.00
C PHE A 92 1.04 -11.70 -5.39
N ALA A 93 0.28 -11.72 -6.49
CA ALA A 93 -0.41 -12.90 -6.99
C ALA A 93 0.57 -14.05 -7.31
N ALA A 94 1.70 -13.75 -7.97
CA ALA A 94 2.72 -14.75 -8.30
C ALA A 94 3.39 -15.35 -7.06
N GLU A 95 3.78 -14.51 -6.11
CA GLU A 95 4.40 -14.95 -4.85
C GLU A 95 3.39 -15.71 -3.97
N PHE A 96 2.16 -15.22 -3.88
CA PHE A 96 1.08 -15.89 -3.14
C PHE A 96 0.81 -17.29 -3.70
N SER A 97 0.71 -17.41 -5.03
CA SER A 97 0.46 -18.70 -5.69
C SER A 97 1.65 -19.65 -5.52
N THR A 98 2.87 -19.13 -5.53
CA THR A 98 4.09 -19.92 -5.30
C THR A 98 4.16 -20.45 -3.87
N GLN A 99 3.75 -19.67 -2.87
CA GLN A 99 3.83 -20.08 -1.47
C GLN A 99 2.63 -20.93 -1.01
N THR A 100 1.43 -20.67 -1.52
CA THR A 100 0.22 -21.36 -1.05
C THR A 100 -0.23 -22.49 -1.98
N GLY A 101 0.23 -22.51 -3.23
CA GLY A 101 -0.22 -23.44 -4.27
C GLY A 101 -1.62 -23.13 -4.82
N TYR A 102 -2.30 -22.08 -4.33
CA TYR A 102 -3.62 -21.68 -4.83
C TYR A 102 -3.52 -20.53 -5.81
N GLU A 103 -4.37 -20.54 -6.84
CA GLU A 103 -4.46 -19.43 -7.79
C GLU A 103 -5.06 -18.19 -7.11
N TYR A 104 -4.34 -17.08 -7.18
CA TYR A 104 -4.84 -15.80 -6.69
C TYR A 104 -5.83 -15.20 -7.71
N PRO A 105 -7.03 -14.77 -7.28
CA PRO A 105 -8.02 -14.16 -8.17
C PRO A 105 -7.49 -12.86 -8.80
N GLY A 106 -7.43 -12.81 -10.12
CA GLY A 106 -6.81 -11.72 -10.88
C GLY A 106 -7.56 -10.39 -10.84
N ASP A 107 -8.81 -10.38 -10.37
CA ASP A 107 -9.65 -9.20 -10.21
C ASP A 107 -9.48 -8.50 -8.85
N ILE A 108 -8.80 -9.13 -7.89
CA ILE A 108 -8.60 -8.54 -6.56
C ILE A 108 -7.36 -7.64 -6.54
N ASP A 109 -7.56 -6.42 -6.05
CA ASP A 109 -6.48 -5.48 -5.81
C ASP A 109 -6.02 -5.50 -4.34
N ILE A 110 -4.78 -5.94 -4.11
CA ILE A 110 -4.21 -6.05 -2.76
C ILE A 110 -4.08 -4.69 -2.04
N LEU A 111 -4.03 -3.58 -2.78
CA LEU A 111 -4.00 -2.24 -2.21
C LEU A 111 -5.38 -1.79 -1.70
N GLU A 112 -6.47 -2.35 -2.22
CA GLU A 112 -7.84 -2.11 -1.74
C GLU A 112 -8.26 -3.07 -0.62
N VAL A 113 -7.64 -4.25 -0.55
CA VAL A 113 -7.87 -5.22 0.51
C VAL A 113 -7.56 -4.62 1.88
N LYS A 114 -8.59 -4.51 2.74
CA LYS A 114 -8.43 -3.94 4.08
C LYS A 114 -7.81 -4.91 5.07
N ARG A 115 -8.30 -6.16 5.12
CA ARG A 115 -7.92 -7.12 6.17
C ARG A 115 -7.89 -8.58 5.73
N THR A 116 -8.75 -8.98 4.80
CA THR A 116 -8.88 -10.39 4.42
C THR A 116 -9.08 -10.55 2.92
N ILE A 117 -8.60 -11.66 2.39
CA ILE A 117 -8.88 -12.15 1.03
C ILE A 117 -9.52 -13.53 1.12
N ALA A 118 -10.40 -13.82 0.18
CA ALA A 118 -11.01 -15.12 -0.01
C ALA A 118 -10.41 -15.75 -1.28
N VAL A 119 -9.91 -16.97 -1.17
CA VAL A 119 -9.37 -17.74 -2.29
C VAL A 119 -10.19 -19.00 -2.43
N ARG A 120 -10.69 -19.25 -3.64
CA ARG A 120 -11.48 -20.43 -3.94
C ARG A 120 -10.56 -21.57 -4.36
N ARG A 121 -10.80 -22.76 -3.84
CA ARG A 121 -10.13 -24.00 -4.25
C ARG A 121 -10.85 -24.64 -5.45
N ASP A 122 -10.14 -25.55 -6.11
CA ASP A 122 -10.68 -26.36 -7.22
C ASP A 122 -11.84 -27.27 -6.77
N ASP A 123 -11.85 -27.68 -5.50
CA ASP A 123 -12.94 -28.44 -4.88
C ASP A 123 -14.20 -27.58 -4.62
N GLY A 124 -14.15 -26.28 -4.92
CA GLY A 124 -15.23 -25.33 -4.72
C GLY A 124 -15.29 -24.69 -3.32
N SER A 125 -14.46 -25.14 -2.37
CA SER A 125 -14.36 -24.55 -1.03
C SER A 125 -13.64 -23.21 -1.04
N VAL A 126 -13.82 -22.41 0.02
CA VAL A 126 -13.24 -21.07 0.15
C VAL A 126 -12.32 -21.01 1.36
N LEU A 127 -11.09 -20.55 1.14
CA LEU A 127 -10.11 -20.27 2.16
C LEU A 127 -10.03 -18.76 2.42
N LEU A 128 -9.97 -18.39 3.70
CA LEU A 128 -9.79 -17.01 4.13
C LEU A 128 -8.36 -16.78 4.58
N TRP A 129 -7.75 -15.71 4.09
CA TRP A 129 -6.42 -15.28 4.48
C TRP A 129 -6.48 -13.85 5.01
N GLY A 130 -5.88 -13.63 6.18
CA GLY A 130 -5.60 -12.32 6.74
C GLY A 130 -4.45 -11.68 5.99
N VAL A 131 -4.59 -10.39 5.71
CA VAL A 131 -3.63 -9.59 4.97
C VAL A 131 -3.28 -8.38 5.83
N ASN A 132 -2.00 -8.28 6.20
CA ASN A 132 -1.45 -7.13 6.88
C ASN A 132 -0.38 -6.45 6.01
N ARG A 133 -0.58 -5.16 5.71
CA ARG A 133 0.24 -4.41 4.76
C ARG A 133 1.19 -3.45 5.46
N SER A 134 2.47 -3.78 5.44
CA SER A 134 3.54 -2.91 5.92
C SER A 134 4.00 -1.94 4.82
N THR A 135 5.01 -1.11 5.10
CA THR A 135 5.53 -0.13 4.14
C THR A 135 6.31 -0.76 2.98
N GLY A 136 6.72 -2.02 3.07
CA GLY A 136 7.45 -2.70 1.99
C GLY A 136 7.18 -4.20 1.88
N SER A 137 6.24 -4.71 2.66
CA SER A 137 5.88 -6.12 2.65
C SER A 137 4.40 -6.31 2.95
N VAL A 138 3.91 -7.47 2.58
CA VAL A 138 2.57 -7.94 2.94
C VAL A 138 2.70 -9.25 3.67
N THR A 139 2.21 -9.30 4.90
CA THR A 139 2.12 -10.53 5.68
C THR A 139 0.75 -11.15 5.45
N VAL A 140 0.75 -12.43 5.12
CA VAL A 140 -0.44 -13.21 4.82
C VAL A 140 -0.55 -14.33 5.84
N THR A 141 -1.63 -14.38 6.60
CA THR A 141 -1.86 -15.39 7.65
C THR A 141 -3.12 -16.18 7.33
N PRO A 142 -3.15 -17.52 7.44
CA PRO A 142 -4.40 -18.25 7.32
C PRO A 142 -5.37 -17.80 8.42
N VAL A 143 -6.61 -17.51 8.06
CA VAL A 143 -7.66 -17.25 9.06
C VAL A 143 -8.19 -18.60 9.50
N VAL A 144 -7.66 -19.13 10.59
CA VAL A 144 -8.27 -20.28 11.26
C VAL A 144 -9.65 -19.81 11.73
N GLN A 145 -10.72 -20.40 11.19
CA GLN A 145 -12.07 -20.09 11.63
C GLN A 145 -12.17 -20.42 13.13
N ALA A 146 -12.32 -19.41 13.98
CA ALA A 146 -12.79 -19.64 15.33
C ALA A 146 -14.21 -20.20 15.21
N ARG A 147 -14.38 -21.46 15.59
CA ARG A 147 -15.69 -22.10 15.72
C ARG A 147 -16.51 -21.25 16.72
N PRO A 148 -17.79 -20.95 16.43
CA PRO A 148 -18.65 -20.21 17.35
C PRO A 148 -18.81 -20.92 18.69
#